data_AF-A0A7S4PYQ8-F1
#
_entry.id   AF-A0A7S4PYQ8-F1
#
_cell.length_a   1.000
_cell.length_b   1.000
_cell.length_c   1.000
_cell.angle_alpha   90.00
_cell.angle_beta   90.00
_cell.angle_gamma   90.00
#
_symmetry.space_group_name_H-M   'P 1'
#
loop_
_entity.id
_entity.type
_entity.pdbx_description
1 polymer ?
#
loop_
_entity_poly.entity_id
_entity_poly.type
_entity_poly.pdbx_seq_one_letter_code
_entity_poly.pdbx_strand_id
1 'polypeptide(L)'
;MVSKNLLEKVLGIRFVASHHWGPHPVVGLSALCFGVAASAFIAVEVCILCTVTRPYASGTALQLVLYPLLALEYTGAVATCGLADYVFIKRGHRSMYGRVDICWAAFVFFSSIGDFALRATLLETALLAGTAVAAFMFSGMSTSFEQWVCRHSFWHVVAGGIGTYGALRLPPEHLRIAGAVWLYACAGFGLYVALTSVALVCFFHAVPESQRNELWGVGARRACWRSVAPE
;
A
#
# COMPACT_ATOMS: atom_id res chain seq x y z
N MET A 1 -20.73 -1.87 -26.61
CA MET A 1 -20.21 -0.73 -25.83
C MET A 1 -18.71 -0.68 -26.01
N VAL A 2 -18.17 0.40 -26.58
CA VAL A 2 -16.72 0.59 -26.74
C VAL A 2 -16.12 0.88 -25.36
N SER A 3 -15.19 0.05 -24.90
CA SER A 3 -14.46 0.30 -23.65
C SER A 3 -13.74 1.65 -23.73
N LYS A 4 -13.99 2.52 -22.74
CA LYS A 4 -13.34 3.85 -22.63
C LYS A 4 -11.98 3.78 -21.93
N ASN A 5 -11.49 2.60 -21.56
CA ASN A 5 -10.30 2.45 -20.73
C ASN A 5 -9.11 1.92 -21.56
N LEU A 6 -8.05 2.73 -21.65
CA LEU A 6 -6.82 2.41 -22.39
C LEU A 6 -6.18 1.10 -21.88
N LEU A 7 -6.24 0.84 -20.57
CA LEU A 7 -5.74 -0.39 -19.95
C LEU A 7 -6.47 -1.64 -20.44
N GLU A 8 -7.81 -1.58 -20.55
CA GLU A 8 -8.60 -2.70 -21.09
C GLU A 8 -8.30 -2.91 -22.58
N LYS A 9 -8.07 -1.82 -23.33
CA LYS A 9 -7.76 -1.88 -24.76
C LYS A 9 -6.37 -2.45 -25.06
N VAL A 10 -5.38 -2.16 -24.22
CA VAL A 10 -3.97 -2.56 -24.43
C VAL A 10 -3.68 -3.93 -23.84
N LEU A 11 -4.23 -4.25 -22.66
CA LEU A 11 -3.90 -5.50 -21.94
C LEU A 11 -4.98 -6.57 -22.06
N GLY A 12 -6.18 -6.25 -22.58
CA GLY A 12 -7.31 -7.18 -22.59
C GLY A 12 -7.86 -7.52 -21.20
N ILE A 13 -7.33 -6.91 -20.15
CA ILE A 13 -7.77 -7.09 -18.76
C ILE A 13 -9.00 -6.24 -18.54
N ARG A 14 -10.17 -6.86 -18.39
CA ARG A 14 -11.41 -6.18 -18.07
C ARG A 14 -11.62 -6.16 -16.56
N PHE A 15 -11.72 -4.96 -16.01
CA PHE A 15 -11.88 -4.74 -14.57
C PHE A 15 -13.37 -4.62 -14.25
N VAL A 16 -13.95 -5.64 -13.59
CA VAL A 16 -15.37 -5.64 -13.22
C VAL A 16 -15.48 -5.40 -11.72
N ALA A 17 -16.01 -4.24 -11.32
CA ALA A 17 -16.35 -3.97 -9.93
C ALA A 17 -17.62 -4.75 -9.55
N SER A 18 -17.60 -5.47 -8.44
CA SER A 18 -18.78 -6.18 -7.94
C SER A 18 -19.77 -5.19 -7.33
N HIS A 19 -20.63 -4.65 -8.20
CA HIS A 19 -21.73 -3.75 -7.87
C HIS A 19 -21.37 -2.38 -7.26
N HIS A 20 -21.74 -1.33 -8.01
CA HIS A 20 -22.05 0.04 -7.54
C HIS A 20 -20.98 1.13 -7.53
N TRP A 21 -19.97 1.05 -8.39
CA TRP A 21 -19.37 2.20 -9.09
C TRP A 21 -18.92 1.71 -10.48
N GLY A 22 -18.68 2.63 -11.43
CA GLY A 22 -17.82 2.28 -12.56
C GLY A 22 -16.47 1.80 -12.02
N PRO A 23 -15.76 0.86 -12.66
CA PRO A 23 -14.44 0.47 -12.18
C PRO A 23 -13.54 1.72 -12.13
N HIS A 24 -13.00 2.03 -10.95
CA HIS A 24 -11.98 3.06 -10.76
C HIS A 24 -10.63 2.41 -10.48
N PRO A 25 -10.02 1.76 -11.50
CA PRO A 25 -8.78 1.00 -11.34
C PRO A 25 -7.65 1.84 -10.77
N VAL A 26 -7.68 3.17 -10.98
CA VAL A 26 -6.69 4.10 -10.41
C VAL A 26 -6.61 4.02 -8.87
N VAL A 27 -7.73 3.86 -8.16
CA VAL A 27 -7.71 3.78 -6.69
C VAL A 27 -7.06 2.47 -6.24
N GLY A 28 -7.45 1.34 -6.84
CA GLY A 28 -6.82 0.05 -6.56
C GLY A 28 -5.35 -0.03 -6.98
N LEU A 29 -5.00 0.55 -8.12
CA LEU A 29 -3.61 0.62 -8.61
C LEU A 29 -2.75 1.52 -7.73
N SER A 30 -3.29 2.63 -7.22
CA SER A 30 -2.53 3.52 -6.31
C SER A 30 -2.23 2.86 -4.97
N ALA A 31 -3.04 1.89 -4.50
CA ALA A 31 -2.70 1.11 -3.31
C ALA A 31 -1.39 0.32 -3.48
N LEU A 32 -0.97 0.00 -4.71
CA LEU A 32 0.34 -0.63 -4.97
C LEU A 32 1.53 0.26 -4.56
N CYS A 33 1.32 1.57 -4.31
CA CYS A 33 2.36 2.44 -3.76
C CYS A 33 2.80 2.01 -2.36
N PHE A 34 1.93 1.36 -1.57
CA PHE A 34 2.33 0.79 -0.28
C PHE A 34 3.36 -0.35 -0.43
N GLY A 35 3.25 -1.14 -1.50
CA GLY A 35 4.21 -2.22 -1.78
C GLY A 35 5.60 -1.71 -2.16
N VAL A 36 5.74 -0.46 -2.61
CA VAL A 36 7.05 0.18 -2.79
C VAL A 36 7.73 0.37 -1.43
N ALA A 37 7.01 0.83 -0.41
CA ALA A 37 7.55 0.94 0.94
C ALA A 37 7.94 -0.43 1.50
N ALA A 38 7.08 -1.45 1.36
CA ALA A 38 7.39 -2.82 1.78
C ALA A 38 8.69 -3.34 1.12
N SER A 39 8.83 -3.10 -0.19
CA SER A 39 10.01 -3.50 -0.96
C SER A 39 11.27 -2.77 -0.48
N ALA A 40 11.17 -1.51 -0.07
CA ALA A 40 12.29 -0.75 0.47
C ALA A 40 12.78 -1.32 1.81
N PHE A 41 11.87 -1.68 2.73
CA PHE A 41 12.23 -2.32 3.99
C PHE A 41 12.98 -3.65 3.77
N ILE A 42 12.42 -4.53 2.92
CA ILE A 42 13.07 -5.81 2.59
C ILE A 42 14.41 -5.59 1.88
N ALA A 43 14.51 -4.63 0.97
CA ALA A 43 15.75 -4.34 0.26
C ALA A 43 16.88 -3.90 1.21
N VAL A 44 16.59 -3.04 2.19
CA VAL A 44 17.57 -2.62 3.19
C VAL A 44 18.00 -3.82 4.04
N GLU A 45 17.07 -4.67 4.45
CA GLU A 45 17.36 -5.86 5.24
C GLU A 45 18.24 -6.86 4.49
N VAL A 46 17.88 -7.19 3.25
CA VAL A 46 18.70 -8.05 2.38
C VAL A 46 20.09 -7.44 2.17
N CYS A 47 20.17 -6.12 1.97
CA CYS A 47 21.45 -5.42 1.86
C CYS A 47 22.32 -5.63 3.10
N ILE A 48 21.76 -5.45 4.31
CA ILE A 48 22.47 -5.67 5.57
C ILE A 48 22.95 -7.13 5.68
N LEU A 49 22.07 -8.10 5.42
CA LEU A 49 22.40 -9.52 5.52
C LEU A 49 23.51 -9.94 4.54
N CYS A 50 23.59 -9.30 3.37
CA CYS A 50 24.60 -9.60 2.35
C CYS A 50 25.92 -8.83 2.52
N THR A 51 25.93 -7.67 3.20
CA THR A 51 27.08 -6.75 3.20
C THR A 51 27.70 -6.51 4.57
N VAL A 52 26.97 -6.73 5.68
CA VAL A 52 27.46 -6.44 7.03
C VAL A 52 27.88 -7.73 7.73
N THR A 53 29.17 -7.85 8.03
CA THR A 53 29.71 -8.96 8.82
C THR A 53 29.28 -8.83 10.28
N ARG A 54 28.90 -9.96 10.89
CA ARG A 54 28.51 -10.03 12.31
C ARG A 54 29.70 -9.75 13.25
N PRO A 55 29.46 -9.24 14.48
CA PRO A 55 28.16 -8.96 15.10
C PRO A 55 27.52 -7.64 14.63
N TYR A 56 26.19 -7.62 14.59
CA TYR A 56 25.42 -6.41 14.28
C TYR A 56 25.36 -5.45 15.47
N ALA A 57 25.24 -4.15 15.22
CA ALA A 57 24.91 -3.20 16.29
C ALA A 57 23.52 -3.53 16.88
N SER A 58 23.30 -3.22 18.16
CA SER A 58 22.04 -3.54 18.86
C SER A 58 20.81 -2.92 18.16
N GLY A 59 20.95 -1.70 17.65
CA GLY A 59 19.90 -1.05 16.86
C GLY A 59 19.60 -1.80 15.57
N THR A 60 20.62 -2.32 14.89
CA THR A 60 20.46 -3.14 13.68
C THR A 60 19.71 -4.44 13.98
N ALA A 61 20.01 -5.11 15.09
CA ALA A 61 19.32 -6.34 15.47
C ALA A 61 17.81 -6.14 15.69
N LEU A 62 17.41 -5.03 16.32
CA LEU A 62 16.00 -4.65 16.45
C LEU A 62 15.36 -4.41 15.07
N GLN A 63 16.09 -3.76 14.16
CA GLN A 63 15.58 -3.40 12.85
C GLN A 63 15.45 -4.60 11.90
N LEU A 64 16.29 -5.63 12.05
CA LEU A 64 16.11 -6.93 11.40
C LEU A 64 14.82 -7.66 11.83
N VAL A 65 14.17 -7.21 12.92
CA VAL A 65 12.84 -7.71 13.32
C VAL A 65 11.73 -6.76 12.86
N LEU A 66 11.93 -5.45 13.02
CA LEU A 66 10.91 -4.45 12.67
C LEU A 66 10.69 -4.33 11.15
N TYR A 67 11.74 -4.44 10.33
CA TYR A 67 11.62 -4.25 8.87
C TYR A 67 10.77 -5.32 8.17
N PRO A 68 10.89 -6.63 8.50
CA PRO A 68 9.95 -7.64 8.02
C PRO A 68 8.51 -7.36 8.45
N LEU A 69 8.30 -6.94 9.70
CA LEU A 69 6.96 -6.66 10.22
C LEU A 69 6.34 -5.46 9.48
N LEU A 70 7.09 -4.38 9.30
CA LEU A 70 6.67 -3.22 8.51
C LEU A 70 6.40 -3.60 7.05
N ALA A 71 7.23 -4.44 6.44
CA ALA A 71 6.98 -4.93 5.09
C ALA A 71 5.68 -5.73 4.99
N LEU A 72 5.38 -6.58 5.97
CA LEU A 72 4.11 -7.30 6.07
C LEU A 72 2.93 -6.35 6.29
N GLU A 73 3.07 -5.35 7.15
CA GLU A 73 2.07 -4.31 7.40
C GLU A 73 1.75 -3.53 6.12
N TYR A 74 2.75 -3.02 5.42
CA TYR A 74 2.58 -2.30 4.15
C TYR A 74 1.99 -3.20 3.05
N THR A 75 2.38 -4.49 2.99
CA THR A 75 1.76 -5.46 2.08
C THR A 75 0.29 -5.70 2.44
N GLY A 76 -0.02 -5.78 3.73
CA GLY A 76 -1.38 -5.83 4.24
C GLY A 76 -2.19 -4.60 3.81
N ALA A 77 -1.60 -3.40 3.84
CA ALA A 77 -2.25 -2.17 3.39
C ALA A 77 -2.60 -2.23 1.88
N VAL A 78 -1.72 -2.78 1.02
CA VAL A 78 -2.05 -3.03 -0.39
C VAL A 78 -3.34 -3.87 -0.50
N ALA A 79 -3.44 -4.95 0.29
CA ALA A 79 -4.58 -5.85 0.26
C ALA A 79 -5.84 -5.20 0.85
N THR A 80 -5.76 -4.55 2.01
CA THR A 80 -6.92 -3.93 2.67
C THR A 80 -7.48 -2.77 1.85
N CYS A 81 -6.63 -1.86 1.37
CA CYS A 81 -7.07 -0.74 0.52
C CYS A 81 -7.61 -1.26 -0.81
N GLY A 82 -6.94 -2.25 -1.43
CA GLY A 82 -7.43 -2.88 -2.65
C GLY A 82 -8.83 -3.49 -2.48
N LEU A 83 -9.09 -4.19 -1.37
CA LEU A 83 -10.40 -4.76 -1.09
C LEU A 83 -11.43 -3.70 -0.72
N ALA A 84 -11.08 -2.72 0.12
CA ALA A 84 -11.99 -1.72 0.64
C ALA A 84 -12.37 -0.66 -0.40
N ASP A 85 -11.38 -0.09 -1.09
CA ASP A 85 -11.53 1.12 -1.91
C ASP A 85 -11.73 0.81 -3.39
N TYR A 86 -11.39 -0.41 -3.82
CA TYR A 86 -11.55 -0.84 -5.19
C TYR A 86 -12.61 -1.95 -5.36
N VAL A 87 -12.52 -3.05 -4.60
CA VAL A 87 -13.42 -4.20 -4.80
C VAL A 87 -14.79 -4.02 -4.13
N PHE A 88 -14.84 -3.54 -2.88
CA PHE A 88 -16.07 -3.53 -2.06
C PHE A 88 -16.58 -2.13 -1.67
N ILE A 89 -16.17 -1.10 -2.40
CA ILE A 89 -16.66 0.26 -2.21
C ILE A 89 -18.09 0.42 -2.75
N LYS A 90 -18.97 1.08 -1.98
CA LYS A 90 -20.35 1.37 -2.39
C LYS A 90 -20.73 2.80 -2.02
N ARG A 91 -21.31 3.57 -2.96
CA ARG A 91 -21.69 4.97 -2.73
C ARG A 91 -22.62 5.11 -1.52
N GLY A 92 -22.35 6.09 -0.67
CA GLY A 92 -23.18 6.39 0.50
C GLY A 92 -23.18 5.29 1.56
N HIS A 93 -22.33 4.27 1.44
CA HIS A 93 -22.22 3.16 2.37
C HIS A 93 -20.79 2.99 2.84
N ARG A 94 -20.61 2.56 4.10
CA ARG A 94 -19.33 2.07 4.60
C ARG A 94 -19.38 0.56 4.73
N SER A 95 -18.39 -0.12 4.16
CA SER A 95 -18.22 -1.57 4.31
C SER A 95 -17.42 -1.88 5.58
N MET A 96 -17.54 -3.11 6.07
CA MET A 96 -16.66 -3.66 7.11
C MET A 96 -15.19 -3.61 6.65
N TYR A 97 -14.92 -3.86 5.36
CA TYR A 97 -13.58 -3.76 4.79
C TYR A 97 -12.98 -2.36 4.94
N GLY A 98 -13.77 -1.30 4.72
CA GLY A 98 -13.31 0.07 4.97
C GLY A 98 -12.98 0.35 6.44
N ARG A 99 -13.61 -0.33 7.40
CA ARG A 99 -13.22 -0.24 8.82
C ARG A 99 -11.91 -0.95 9.09
N VAL A 100 -11.77 -2.17 8.57
CA VAL A 100 -10.53 -2.96 8.68
C VAL A 100 -9.37 -2.19 8.07
N ASP A 101 -9.57 -1.60 6.91
CA ASP A 101 -8.58 -0.79 6.22
C ASP A 101 -8.13 0.41 7.06
N ILE A 102 -9.06 1.22 7.59
CA ILE A 102 -8.70 2.36 8.46
C ILE A 102 -7.95 1.90 9.71
N CYS A 103 -8.37 0.81 10.36
CA CYS A 103 -7.68 0.26 11.52
C CYS A 103 -6.26 -0.22 11.16
N TRP A 104 -6.11 -0.88 10.01
CA TRP A 104 -4.82 -1.36 9.53
C TRP A 104 -3.88 -0.21 9.16
N ALA A 105 -4.38 0.79 8.42
CA ALA A 105 -3.64 1.99 8.07
C ALA A 105 -3.18 2.77 9.30
N ALA A 106 -4.01 2.87 10.35
CA ALA A 106 -3.61 3.46 11.62
C ALA A 106 -2.48 2.66 12.29
N PHE A 107 -2.57 1.33 12.29
CA PHE A 107 -1.52 0.47 12.84
C PHE A 107 -0.18 0.66 12.08
N VAL A 108 -0.21 0.59 10.75
CA VAL A 108 0.95 0.83 9.87
C VAL A 108 1.55 2.21 10.15
N PHE A 109 0.71 3.24 10.30
CA PHE A 109 1.15 4.59 10.63
C PHE A 109 1.91 4.65 11.96
N PHE A 110 1.35 4.10 13.04
CA PHE A 110 2.01 4.14 14.34
C PHE A 110 3.28 3.30 14.38
N SER A 111 3.28 2.10 13.79
CA SER A 111 4.46 1.24 13.67
C SER A 111 5.56 1.93 12.86
N SER A 112 5.23 2.51 11.70
CA SER A 112 6.21 3.17 10.82
C SER A 112 6.78 4.45 11.43
N ILE A 113 5.95 5.29 12.05
CA ILE A 113 6.43 6.49 12.75
C ILE A 113 7.25 6.11 13.99
N GLY A 114 6.84 5.07 14.71
CA GLY A 114 7.60 4.53 15.84
C GLY A 114 8.98 4.05 15.43
N ASP A 115 9.09 3.24 14.39
CA ASP A 115 10.37 2.82 13.81
C ASP A 115 11.24 4.02 13.40
N PHE A 116 10.65 4.97 12.67
CA PHE A 116 11.39 6.13 12.20
C PHE A 116 11.94 6.98 13.37
N ALA A 117 11.15 7.16 14.43
CA ALA A 117 11.54 7.90 15.62
C ALA A 117 12.74 7.27 16.37
N LEU A 118 12.95 5.96 16.24
CA LEU A 118 14.12 5.29 16.83
C LEU A 118 15.44 5.66 16.14
N ARG A 119 15.39 6.21 14.92
CA ARG A 119 16.56 6.46 14.08
C ARG A 119 16.73 7.92 13.66
N ALA A 120 15.65 8.71 13.67
CA ALA A 120 15.63 10.08 13.20
C ALA A 120 15.43 11.10 14.32
N THR A 121 15.53 12.39 13.97
CA THR A 121 15.26 13.47 14.93
C THR A 121 13.76 13.60 15.20
N LEU A 122 13.39 14.12 16.37
CA LEU A 122 11.99 14.37 16.72
C LEU A 122 11.31 15.34 15.74
N LEU A 123 12.03 16.35 15.25
CA LEU A 123 11.51 17.31 14.29
C LEU A 123 11.18 16.63 12.95
N GLU A 124 12.11 15.85 12.42
CA GLU A 124 11.92 15.13 11.15
C GLU A 124 10.77 14.10 11.26
N THR A 125 10.70 13.42 12.39
CA THR A 125 9.59 12.50 12.71
C THR A 125 8.24 13.23 12.76
N ALA A 126 8.18 14.38 13.44
CA ALA A 126 6.96 15.17 13.53
C ALA A 126 6.50 15.70 12.17
N LEU A 127 7.43 16.10 11.29
CA LEU A 127 7.12 16.54 9.93
C LEU A 127 6.53 15.42 9.08
N LEU A 128 7.11 14.21 9.13
CA LEU A 128 6.55 13.05 8.42
C LEU A 128 5.19 12.64 8.96
N ALA A 129 5.05 12.54 10.28
CA ALA A 129 3.79 12.22 10.92
C ALA A 129 2.70 13.25 10.55
N GLY A 130 3.02 14.54 10.63
CA GLY A 130 2.14 15.62 10.24
C GLY A 130 1.74 15.57 8.76
N THR A 131 2.68 15.24 7.87
CA THR A 131 2.41 15.10 6.43
C THR A 131 1.45 13.94 6.15
N ALA A 132 1.65 12.79 6.79
CA ALA A 132 0.77 11.63 6.66
C ALA A 132 -0.66 11.94 7.15
N VAL A 133 -0.78 12.58 8.33
CA VAL A 133 -2.07 13.00 8.90
C VAL A 133 -2.76 14.01 8.00
N ALA A 134 -2.03 15.02 7.51
CA ALA A 134 -2.58 16.04 6.62
C ALA A 134 -3.07 15.44 5.29
N ALA A 135 -2.31 14.51 4.69
CA ALA A 135 -2.73 13.81 3.49
C ALA A 135 -3.99 12.96 3.71
N PHE A 136 -4.09 12.26 4.84
CA PHE A 136 -5.27 11.48 5.21
C PHE A 136 -6.49 12.39 5.42
N MET A 137 -6.34 13.49 6.16
CA MET A 137 -7.41 14.47 6.37
C MET A 137 -7.85 15.10 5.04
N PHE A 138 -6.91 15.45 4.17
CA PHE A 138 -7.20 16.01 2.85
C PHE A 138 -8.04 15.07 2.00
N SER A 139 -7.74 13.76 2.03
CA SER A 139 -8.57 12.72 1.42
C SER A 139 -9.99 12.70 2.01
N GLY A 140 -10.12 12.79 3.34
CA GLY A 140 -11.40 12.78 4.06
C GLY A 140 -12.29 14.00 3.80
N MET A 141 -11.70 15.15 3.45
CA MET A 141 -12.42 16.40 3.14
C MET A 141 -13.01 16.46 1.72
N SER A 142 -13.12 15.31 1.04
CA SER A 142 -13.66 15.24 -0.32
C SER A 142 -15.17 15.46 -0.33
N THR A 143 -15.65 16.41 -1.15
CA THR A 143 -17.09 16.73 -1.23
C THR A 143 -17.77 16.06 -2.43
N SER A 144 -16.98 15.61 -3.41
CA SER A 144 -17.43 14.78 -4.52
C SER A 144 -16.64 13.48 -4.57
N PHE A 145 -17.15 12.51 -5.32
CA PHE A 145 -16.45 11.24 -5.48
C PHE A 145 -15.19 11.37 -6.33
N GLU A 146 -15.21 12.19 -7.37
CA GLU A 146 -14.05 12.45 -8.23
C GLU A 146 -12.92 13.09 -7.42
N GLN A 147 -13.27 14.00 -6.50
CA GLN A 147 -12.32 14.54 -5.53
C GLN A 147 -11.78 13.44 -4.63
N TRP A 148 -12.66 12.55 -4.12
CA TRP A 148 -12.23 11.43 -3.28
C TRP A 148 -11.26 10.52 -4.03
N VAL A 149 -11.57 10.09 -5.25
CA VAL A 149 -10.68 9.25 -6.08
C VAL A 149 -9.29 9.89 -6.21
N CYS A 150 -9.24 11.17 -6.55
CA CYS A 150 -7.97 11.88 -6.74
C CYS A 150 -7.19 12.01 -5.43
N ARG A 151 -7.84 12.52 -4.37
CA ARG A 151 -7.17 12.79 -3.08
C ARG A 151 -6.80 11.52 -2.33
N HIS A 152 -7.61 10.47 -2.45
CA HIS A 152 -7.34 9.18 -1.84
C HIS A 152 -6.19 8.45 -2.55
N SER A 153 -6.16 8.49 -3.89
CA SER A 153 -5.01 7.98 -4.65
C SER A 153 -3.72 8.75 -4.31
N PHE A 154 -3.83 10.08 -4.13
CA PHE A 154 -2.70 10.90 -3.67
C PHE A 154 -2.25 10.50 -2.25
N TRP A 155 -3.18 10.22 -1.34
CA TRP A 155 -2.85 9.71 -0.01
C TRP A 155 -2.06 8.40 -0.07
N HIS A 156 -2.43 7.43 -0.93
CA HIS A 156 -1.64 6.21 -1.13
C HIS A 156 -0.20 6.50 -1.58
N VAL A 157 -0.04 7.42 -2.54
CA VAL A 157 1.28 7.83 -3.04
C VAL A 157 2.11 8.47 -1.92
N VAL A 158 1.52 9.39 -1.15
CA VAL A 158 2.20 10.06 -0.03
C VAL A 158 2.59 9.06 1.04
N ALA A 159 1.68 8.15 1.44
CA ALA A 159 1.95 7.19 2.50
C ALA A 159 3.00 6.14 2.08
N GLY A 160 2.96 5.66 0.84
CA GLY A 160 4.02 4.80 0.28
C GLY A 160 5.36 5.53 0.16
N GLY A 161 5.35 6.81 -0.22
CA GLY A 161 6.53 7.66 -0.27
C GLY A 161 7.16 7.89 1.11
N ILE A 162 6.34 8.19 2.12
CA ILE A 162 6.77 8.33 3.53
C ILE A 162 7.41 7.04 4.04
N GLY A 163 6.79 5.89 3.80
CA GLY A 163 7.34 4.59 4.20
C GLY A 163 8.68 4.28 3.52
N THR A 164 8.76 4.53 2.21
CA THR A 164 9.99 4.36 1.42
C THR A 164 11.10 5.29 1.91
N TYR A 165 10.77 6.56 2.16
CA TYR A 165 11.70 7.52 2.76
C TYR A 165 12.16 7.04 4.14
N GLY A 166 11.24 6.57 4.99
CA GLY A 166 11.55 6.07 6.32
C GLY A 166 12.54 4.91 6.33
N ALA A 167 12.40 3.98 5.38
CA ALA A 167 13.34 2.88 5.18
C ALA A 167 14.73 3.36 4.72
N LEU A 168 14.80 4.34 3.82
CA LEU A 168 16.05 4.73 3.13
C LEU A 168 16.79 5.92 3.75
N ARG A 169 16.14 6.76 4.57
CA ARG A 169 16.70 8.04 5.05
C ARG A 169 17.86 7.87 6.04
N LEU A 170 17.76 6.89 6.93
CA LEU A 170 18.77 6.53 7.95
C LEU A 170 18.74 5.03 8.21
N PRO A 171 19.03 4.18 7.22
CA PRO A 171 18.91 2.74 7.38
C PRO A 171 19.89 2.23 8.45
N PRO A 172 19.62 1.07 9.06
CA PRO A 172 20.56 0.47 9.99
C PRO A 172 21.91 0.24 9.31
N GLU A 173 23.01 0.40 10.04
CA GLU A 173 24.37 0.30 9.47
C GLU A 173 24.61 1.23 8.28
N HIS A 174 23.93 2.39 8.16
CA HIS A 174 23.98 3.26 6.97
C HIS A 174 25.39 3.52 6.41
N LEU A 175 26.40 3.68 7.26
CA LEU A 175 27.80 3.88 6.84
C LEU A 175 28.38 2.66 6.11
N ARG A 176 28.00 1.45 6.50
CA ARG A 176 28.50 0.19 5.93
C ARG A 176 27.77 -0.19 4.65
N ILE A 177 26.52 0.21 4.51
CA ILE A 177 25.67 -0.16 3.37
C ILE A 177 25.46 0.97 2.35
N ALA A 178 25.98 2.18 2.59
CA ALA A 178 25.77 3.36 1.75
C ALA A 178 26.06 3.13 0.25
N GLY A 179 27.11 2.36 -0.07
CA GLY A 179 27.48 2.06 -1.45
C GLY A 179 26.60 1.03 -2.15
N ALA A 180 25.78 0.28 -1.43
CA ALA A 180 25.01 -0.85 -1.96
C ALA A 180 23.49 -0.68 -1.80
N VAL A 181 23.02 0.06 -0.80
CA VAL A 181 21.59 0.14 -0.44
C VAL A 181 20.69 0.52 -1.62
N TRP A 182 21.13 1.44 -2.48
CA TRP A 182 20.38 1.84 -3.67
C TRP A 182 20.27 0.73 -4.72
N LEU A 183 21.33 -0.06 -4.90
CA LEU A 183 21.29 -1.21 -5.81
C LEU A 183 20.25 -2.23 -5.35
N TYR A 184 20.26 -2.56 -4.06
CA TYR A 184 19.28 -3.47 -3.47
C TYR A 184 17.86 -2.89 -3.51
N ALA A 185 17.68 -1.59 -3.25
CA ALA A 185 16.39 -0.93 -3.35
C ALA A 185 15.82 -0.97 -4.78
N CYS A 186 16.63 -0.62 -5.78
CA CYS A 186 16.24 -0.71 -7.20
C CYS A 186 15.91 -2.14 -7.62
N ALA A 187 16.71 -3.13 -7.19
CA ALA A 187 16.44 -4.54 -7.44
C ALA A 187 15.14 -5.00 -6.77
N GLY A 188 14.90 -4.60 -5.52
CA GLY A 188 13.67 -4.87 -4.78
C GLY A 188 12.44 -4.26 -5.45
N PHE A 189 12.51 -3.01 -5.90
CA PHE A 189 11.44 -2.36 -6.64
C PHE A 189 11.18 -3.05 -7.99
N GLY A 190 12.23 -3.40 -8.72
CA GLY A 190 12.12 -4.15 -9.98
C GLY A 190 11.44 -5.50 -9.77
N LEU A 191 11.86 -6.25 -8.74
CA LEU A 191 11.26 -7.53 -8.38
C LEU A 191 9.79 -7.38 -7.97
N TYR A 192 9.45 -6.37 -7.17
CA TYR A 192 8.08 -6.09 -6.77
C TYR A 192 7.18 -5.77 -7.97
N VAL A 193 7.64 -4.90 -8.88
CA VAL A 193 6.90 -4.58 -10.11
C VAL A 193 6.72 -5.84 -10.96
N ALA A 194 7.77 -6.65 -11.12
CA ALA A 194 7.70 -7.88 -11.90
C ALA A 194 6.71 -8.89 -11.29
N LEU A 195 6.85 -9.19 -9.99
CA LEU A 195 6.00 -10.14 -9.29
C LEU A 195 4.53 -9.69 -9.25
N THR A 196 4.28 -8.41 -8.98
CA THR A 196 2.92 -7.85 -8.98
C THR A 196 2.32 -7.92 -10.37
N SER A 197 3.09 -7.58 -11.41
CA SER A 197 2.61 -7.66 -12.80
C SER A 197 2.28 -9.10 -13.19
N VAL A 198 3.16 -10.05 -12.87
CA VAL A 198 2.92 -11.48 -13.10
C VAL A 198 1.69 -11.95 -12.33
N ALA A 199 1.56 -11.60 -11.05
CA ALA A 199 0.41 -11.99 -10.24
C ALA A 199 -0.92 -11.46 -10.79
N LEU A 200 -0.96 -10.18 -11.22
CA LEU A 200 -2.14 -9.59 -11.84
C LEU A 200 -2.47 -10.28 -13.17
N VAL A 201 -1.48 -10.48 -14.03
CA VAL A 201 -1.67 -11.19 -15.31
C VAL A 201 -2.17 -12.61 -15.07
N CYS A 202 -1.54 -13.37 -14.17
CA CYS A 202 -1.99 -14.71 -13.80
C CYS A 202 -3.42 -14.70 -13.23
N PHE A 203 -3.77 -13.76 -12.36
CA PHE A 203 -5.12 -13.66 -11.81
C PHE A 203 -6.17 -13.39 -12.90
N PHE A 204 -5.91 -12.42 -13.79
CA PHE A 204 -6.88 -12.03 -14.81
C PHE A 204 -6.94 -12.97 -16.02
N HIS A 205 -5.87 -13.71 -16.32
CA HIS A 205 -5.83 -14.65 -17.44
C HIS A 205 -6.03 -16.11 -17.05
N ALA A 206 -5.56 -16.55 -15.88
CA ALA A 206 -5.63 -17.95 -15.47
C ALA A 206 -6.88 -18.29 -14.65
N VAL A 207 -7.44 -17.34 -13.89
CA VAL A 207 -8.67 -17.59 -13.11
C VAL A 207 -9.88 -17.29 -13.98
N PRO A 208 -10.80 -18.24 -14.23
CA PRO A 208 -12.01 -17.99 -15.01
C PRO A 208 -12.85 -16.83 -14.47
N GLU A 209 -13.48 -16.06 -15.36
CA GLU A 209 -14.31 -14.90 -14.99
C GLU A 209 -15.44 -15.28 -14.02
N SER A 210 -16.06 -16.45 -14.20
CA SER A 210 -17.10 -16.97 -13.31
C SER A 210 -16.61 -17.16 -11.87
N GLN A 211 -15.39 -17.70 -11.69
CA GLN A 211 -14.80 -17.89 -10.36
C GLN A 211 -14.40 -16.56 -9.72
N ARG A 212 -13.88 -15.60 -10.51
CA ARG A 212 -13.61 -14.24 -10.00
C ARG A 212 -14.88 -13.56 -9.53
N ASN A 213 -15.96 -13.65 -10.32
CA ASN A 213 -17.27 -13.12 -9.97
C ASN A 213 -17.84 -13.78 -8.71
N GLU A 214 -17.65 -15.09 -8.53
CA GLU A 214 -18.04 -15.80 -7.33
C GLU A 214 -17.26 -15.33 -6.09
N LEU A 215 -15.93 -15.21 -6.20
CA LEU A 215 -15.07 -14.69 -5.13
C LEU A 215 -15.48 -13.28 -4.71
N TRP A 216 -15.73 -12.41 -5.69
CA TRP A 216 -16.24 -11.06 -5.42
C TRP A 216 -17.64 -11.11 -4.79
N GLY A 217 -18.51 -12.01 -5.26
CA GLY A 217 -19.83 -12.22 -4.66
C GLY A 217 -19.78 -12.67 -3.20
N VAL A 218 -18.84 -13.55 -2.83
CA VAL A 218 -18.60 -13.95 -1.44
C VAL A 218 -18.16 -12.75 -0.61
N GLY A 219 -17.19 -11.99 -1.12
CA GLY A 219 -16.67 -10.83 -0.41
C GLY A 219 -17.72 -9.73 -0.23
N ALA A 220 -18.53 -9.49 -1.26
CA ALA A 220 -19.69 -8.61 -1.25
C ALA A 220 -20.68 -8.99 -0.14
N ARG A 221 -21.06 -10.26 -0.01
CA ARG A 221 -21.95 -10.72 1.08
C ARG A 221 -21.38 -10.45 2.48
N ARG A 222 -20.06 -10.45 2.62
CA ARG A 222 -19.35 -10.17 3.89
C ARG A 222 -19.05 -8.69 4.11
N ALA A 223 -19.31 -7.82 3.13
CA ALA A 223 -18.99 -6.40 3.22
C ALA A 223 -19.86 -5.66 4.24
N CYS A 224 -21.00 -6.23 4.67
CA CYS A 224 -21.86 -5.71 5.74
C CYS A 224 -22.10 -4.20 5.65
N TRP A 225 -22.48 -3.72 4.46
CA TRP A 225 -22.61 -2.29 4.18
C TRP A 225 -23.63 -1.63 5.09
N ARG A 226 -23.27 -0.46 5.63
CA ARG A 226 -24.16 0.42 6.39
C ARG A 226 -24.27 1.77 5.70
N SER A 227 -25.48 2.34 5.63
CA SER A 227 -25.68 3.70 5.13
C SER A 227 -24.89 4.72 5.95
N VAL A 228 -24.34 5.74 5.28
CA VAL A 228 -23.58 6.84 5.90
C VAL A 228 -24.48 8.02 6.25
N ALA A 229 -25.73 8.05 5.78
CA ALA A 229 -26.76 9.01 6.17
C ALA A 229 -28.03 8.30 6.71
N PRO A 230 -28.70 8.83 7.74
CA PRO A 230 -30.08 8.46 8.01
C PRO A 230 -30.96 9.00 6.88
N GLU A 231 -31.95 8.21 6.45
CA GLU A 231 -33.01 8.68 5.55
C GLU A 231 -33.83 9.81 6.18
#